data_AF-A0A2A3JQ70-F1
#
_entry.id   AF-A0A2A3JQ70-F1
#
_cell.length_a   1.000
_cell.length_b   1.000
_cell.length_c   1.000
_cell.angle_alpha   90.00
_cell.angle_beta   90.00
_cell.angle_gamma   90.00
#
_symmetry.space_group_name_H-M   'P 1'
#
loop_
_entity.id
_entity.type
_entity.pdbx_description
1 polymer ?
#
loop_
_entity_poly.entity_id
_entity_poly.type
_entity_poly.pdbx_seq_one_letter_code
_entity_poly.pdbx_strand_id
1 'polypeptide(L)' 'DLRAALEGGLRKVVLWTDQHGAGEALFPAEPFDPFFNVNTPEDLARAQALAS' A
#
# COMPACT_ATOMS: atom_id res chain seq x y z
N ASP A 1 -12.58 6.46 15.25
CA ASP A 1 -13.45 5.56 14.46
C ASP A 1 -12.74 4.26 14.03
N LEU A 2 -11.47 4.27 13.58
CA LEU A 2 -10.80 3.09 13.03
C LEU A 2 -10.73 1.92 14.00
N ARG A 3 -10.38 2.17 15.28
CA ARG A 3 -10.39 1.14 16.32
C ARG A 3 -11.74 0.42 16.41
N ALA A 4 -12.84 1.19 16.44
CA ALA A 4 -14.19 0.65 16.50
C ALA A 4 -14.55 -0.09 15.21
N ALA A 5 -14.12 0.39 14.04
CA ALA A 5 -14.31 -0.29 12.76
C ALA A 5 -13.58 -1.65 12.71
N LEU A 6 -12.35 -1.72 13.25
CA LEU A 6 -11.59 -2.96 13.37
C LEU A 6 -12.24 -3.95 14.34
N GLU A 7 -12.72 -3.48 15.50
CA GLU A 7 -13.48 -4.28 16.46
C GLU A 7 -14.81 -4.77 15.85
N GLY A 8 -15.42 -3.98 14.97
CA GLY A 8 -16.58 -4.34 14.16
C GLY A 8 -16.31 -5.28 12.97
N GLY A 9 -15.06 -5.75 12.81
CA GLY A 9 -14.69 -6.75 11.82
C GLY A 9 -14.26 -6.21 10.47
N LEU A 10 -14.12 -4.89 10.31
CA LEU A 10 -13.60 -4.32 9.07
C LEU A 10 -12.15 -4.77 8.84
N ARG A 11 -11.86 -5.23 7.62
CA ARG A 11 -10.50 -5.64 7.18
C ARG A 11 -9.97 -4.90 5.96
N LYS A 12 -10.84 -4.26 5.18
CA LYS A 12 -10.45 -3.45 4.02
C LYS A 12 -10.28 -2.00 4.43
N VAL A 13 -9.04 -1.52 4.43
CA VAL A 13 -8.71 -0.12 4.79
C VAL A 13 -9.42 0.89 3.87
N VAL A 14 -9.54 0.58 2.57
CA VAL A 14 -10.20 1.45 1.57
C VAL A 14 -11.65 1.77 1.96
N LEU A 15 -12.38 0.80 2.53
CA LEU A 15 -13.77 1.02 2.96
C LEU A 15 -13.88 1.98 4.15
N TRP A 16 -12.84 2.06 4.99
CA TRP A 16 -12.78 3.02 6.08
C TRP A 16 -12.35 4.39 5.57
N THR A 17 -11.31 4.47 4.74
CA THR A 17 -10.79 5.74 4.23
C THR A 17 -11.79 6.50 3.35
N ASP A 18 -12.65 5.78 2.60
CA ASP A 18 -13.72 6.37 1.79
C ASP A 18 -14.70 7.21 2.63
N GLN A 19 -15.07 6.73 3.82
CA GLN A 19 -15.95 7.44 4.76
C GLN A 19 -15.31 8.70 5.37
N HIS A 20 -13.99 8.86 5.24
CA HIS A 20 -13.22 9.97 5.82
C HIS A 20 -12.72 10.95 4.75
N GLY A 21 -13.16 10.81 3.50
CA GLY A 21 -12.78 11.71 2.41
C GLY A 21 -11.31 11.62 2.04
N ALA A 22 -10.72 10.42 2.05
CA ALA A 22 -9.34 10.24 1.63
C ALA A 22 -9.12 10.69 0.17
N GLY A 23 -8.06 11.46 -0.05
CA GLY A 23 -7.63 11.92 -1.37
C GLY A 23 -6.52 11.06 -1.96
N GLU A 24 -6.24 11.28 -3.25
CA GLU A 24 -5.16 10.64 -3.98
C GLU A 24 -3.96 11.58 -4.09
N ALA A 25 -2.75 11.06 -3.88
CA ALA A 25 -1.49 11.75 -4.14
C ALA A 25 -0.71 10.96 -5.19
N LEU A 26 -0.30 11.64 -6.27
CA LEU A 26 0.38 11.00 -7.39
C LEU A 26 1.88 10.89 -7.13
N PHE A 27 2.43 9.69 -7.37
CA PHE A 27 3.86 9.42 -7.31
C PHE A 27 4.29 8.78 -8.64
N PRO A 28 5.16 9.44 -9.43
CA PRO A 28 5.68 8.84 -10.67
C PRO A 28 6.46 7.56 -10.39
N ALA A 29 6.27 6.53 -11.22
CA ALA A 29 6.96 5.25 -11.12
C ALA A 29 8.23 5.19 -11.99
N GLU A 30 8.88 6.33 -12.21
CA GLU A 30 10.08 6.46 -13.04
C GLU A 30 11.27 6.94 -12.20
N PRO A 31 12.45 6.31 -12.31
CA PRO A 31 12.76 5.15 -13.15
C PRO A 31 12.24 3.80 -12.61
N PHE A 32 11.71 3.77 -11.38
CA PHE A 32 11.10 2.58 -10.78
C PHE A 32 9.99 2.98 -9.80
N ASP A 33 9.14 2.02 -9.45
CA ASP A 33 8.02 2.20 -8.51
C ASP A 33 8.53 2.45 -7.07
N PRO A 34 8.26 3.63 -6.46
CA PRO A 34 8.69 3.92 -5.10
C PRO A 34 7.97 3.10 -4.02
N PHE A 35 6.87 2.43 -4.35
CA PHE A 35 6.09 1.59 -3.45
C PHE A 35 6.11 0.11 -3.84
N PHE A 36 7.18 -0.33 -4.49
CA PHE A 36 7.35 -1.72 -4.91
C PHE A 36 7.16 -2.72 -3.75
N ASN A 37 6.20 -3.63 -3.90
CA ASN A 37 5.88 -4.64 -2.88
C ASN A 37 6.62 -5.95 -3.13
N VAL A 38 7.20 -6.54 -2.08
CA VAL A 38 7.83 -7.86 -2.11
C VAL A 38 6.88 -8.88 -1.50
N ASN A 39 6.23 -9.69 -2.34
CA ASN A 39 5.30 -10.74 -1.89
C ASN A 39 5.85 -12.14 -2.13
N THR A 40 6.72 -12.30 -3.14
CA THR A 40 7.34 -13.59 -3.48
C THR A 40 8.88 -13.53 -3.39
N PRO A 41 9.57 -14.67 -3.36
CA PRO A 41 11.03 -14.70 -3.44
C PRO A 41 11.60 -14.03 -4.71
N GLU A 42 10.89 -14.11 -5.83
CA GLU A 42 11.27 -13.46 -7.10
C GLU A 42 11.16 -11.94 -7.01
N ASP A 43 10.17 -11.41 -6.27
CA ASP A 43 10.10 -9.98 -5.99
C ASP A 43 11.32 -9.52 -5.16
N LEU A 44 11.80 -10.34 -4.23
CA LEU A 44 12.98 -10.02 -3.43
C LEU A 44 14.24 -9.88 -4.30
N ALA A 45 14.45 -10.80 -5.24
CA ALA A 45 15.57 -10.71 -6.18
C ALA A 45 15.50 -9.43 -7.04
N ARG A 46 14.30 -9.04 -7.47
CA ARG A 46 14.08 -7.77 -8.20
C ARG A 46 14.32 -6.56 -7.31
N ALA A 47 13.86 -6.57 -6.06
CA ALA A 47 14.08 -5.47 -5.11
C ALA A 47 15.56 -5.24 -4.83
N GLN A 48 16.37 -6.31 -4.73
CA GLN A 48 17.82 -6.21 -4.57
C GLN A 48 18.48 -5.47 -5.75
N ALA A 49 18.02 -5.72 -6.98
CA ALA A 49 18.50 -5.01 -8.16
C ALA A 49 18.09 -3.53 -8.19
N LEU A 50 16.94 -3.16 -7.61
CA LEU A 50 16.48 -1.78 -7.51
C LEU A 50 17.22 -0.96 -6.44
N ALA A 51 17.73 -1.61 -5.39
CA ALA A 51 18.43 -0.97 -4.27
C ALA A 51 19.95 -0.85 -4.46
N SER A 52 20.47 -1.30 -5.62
CA SER A 52 21.90 -1.33 -5.95
C SER A 52 22.37 -0.09 -6.70
#